data_AF-A0A7C4RE26-F1
#
_entry.id   AF-A0A7C4RE26-F1
#
_cell.length_a   1.000
_cell.length_b   1.000
_cell.length_c   1.000
_cell.angle_alpha   90.00
_cell.angle_beta   90.00
_cell.angle_gamma   90.00
#
_symmetry.space_group_name_H-M   'P 1'
#
loop_
_entity.id
_entity.type
_entity.pdbx_description
1 polymer ?
#
loop_
_entity_poly.entity_id
_entity_poly.type
_entity_poly.pdbx_seq_one_letter_code
_entity_poly.pdbx_strand_id
1 'polypeptide(L)'
;GLGPANVDFTKLIQRVQGTLGIVTWASIECRPLPKAKEAFIIPSEDLESLIEFAYKILWRRLGAVCLILNNCNFACILREDGRSIERLRENLPPWLLIFTIETSGLYPDKKLECQRAELVDFTRFFGLEPLSTISGVSTEEVMKLLHGEEASAYESYWKLRLKGGCQELFFTTTLNRTPKFVKKAFELAGLHKFAAKDIGIYIQPIVQGTSCHCEFDLYYNPQNQEETEQVKNFFQETSRALIKLGAFFARPYPTVRDITIPYIAAPYIITSRKIKSIFDPNNIMNPGKLYFV
;
A
#
# COMPACT_ATOMS: atom_id res chain seq x y z
N GLY A 1 -11.32 13.98 24.19
CA GLY A 1 -11.04 12.56 24.43
C GLY A 1 -11.32 12.26 25.89
N LEU A 2 -12.07 11.19 26.15
CA LEU A 2 -12.21 10.64 27.50
C LEU A 2 -10.82 10.16 27.96
N GLY A 3 -10.45 10.45 29.22
CA GLY A 3 -9.08 10.26 29.74
C GLY A 3 -8.57 8.80 29.68
N PRO A 4 -7.31 8.56 30.11
CA PRO A 4 -6.57 7.31 29.90
C PRO A 4 -7.22 6.03 30.49
N ALA A 5 -8.27 6.17 31.30
CA ALA A 5 -9.01 5.06 31.91
C ALA A 5 -10.28 4.63 31.14
N ASN A 6 -10.67 5.35 30.08
CA ASN A 6 -11.92 5.04 29.38
C ASN A 6 -11.69 4.14 28.16
N VAL A 7 -12.53 3.10 28.06
CA VAL A 7 -12.56 2.21 26.90
C VAL A 7 -13.12 2.97 25.70
N ASP A 8 -12.34 3.01 24.62
CA ASP A 8 -12.78 3.52 23.33
C ASP A 8 -13.50 2.42 22.56
N PHE A 9 -14.82 2.38 22.67
CA PHE A 9 -15.66 1.40 21.98
C PHE A 9 -15.61 1.54 20.45
N THR A 10 -15.23 2.70 19.92
CA THR A 10 -15.06 2.87 18.47
C THR A 10 -13.88 2.03 17.96
N LYS A 11 -12.82 1.87 18.75
CA LYS A 11 -11.70 0.98 18.39
C LYS A 11 -12.06 -0.49 18.41
N LEU A 12 -13.08 -0.89 19.17
CA LEU A 12 -13.55 -2.28 19.19
C LEU A 12 -14.22 -2.69 17.88
N ILE A 13 -14.93 -1.78 17.20
CA ILE A 13 -15.59 -2.10 15.92
C ILE A 13 -14.68 -1.89 14.71
N GLN A 14 -13.58 -1.14 14.87
CA GLN A 14 -12.61 -0.92 13.80
C GLN A 14 -11.83 -2.20 13.49
N ARG A 15 -11.65 -2.48 12.19
CA ARG A 15 -10.84 -3.61 11.68
C ARG A 15 -11.32 -5.01 12.07
N VAL A 16 -12.55 -5.17 12.58
CA VAL A 16 -13.09 -6.48 12.98
C VAL A 16 -13.71 -7.29 11.84
N GLN A 17 -13.59 -6.83 10.60
CA GLN A 17 -14.03 -7.58 9.42
C GLN A 17 -15.50 -8.08 9.50
N GLY A 18 -16.39 -7.30 10.10
CA GLY A 18 -17.81 -7.64 10.25
C GLY A 18 -18.13 -8.71 11.30
N THR A 19 -17.17 -9.07 12.15
CA THR A 19 -17.34 -10.15 13.15
C THR A 19 -18.02 -9.72 14.44
N LEU A 20 -18.19 -8.42 14.69
CA LEU A 20 -18.79 -7.93 15.94
C LEU A 20 -20.09 -7.13 15.72
N GLY A 21 -20.48 -6.86 14.47
CA GLY A 21 -21.63 -6.01 14.21
C GLY A 21 -21.66 -5.47 12.79
N ILE A 22 -22.79 -4.83 12.45
CA ILE A 22 -22.99 -4.07 11.22
C ILE A 22 -22.91 -2.59 11.58
N VAL A 23 -22.01 -1.86 10.94
CA VAL A 23 -21.93 -0.40 11.07
C VAL A 23 -22.97 0.21 10.13
N THR A 24 -23.98 0.88 10.68
CA THR A 24 -25.09 1.45 9.89
C THR A 24 -24.90 2.92 9.55
N TRP A 25 -24.07 3.64 10.29
CA TRP A 25 -23.70 5.02 10.02
C TRP A 25 -22.28 5.30 10.53
N ALA A 26 -21.63 6.32 9.96
CA ALA A 26 -20.35 6.81 10.42
C ALA A 26 -20.32 8.34 10.28
N SER A 27 -19.63 9.00 11.21
CA SER A 27 -19.20 10.39 11.02
C SER A 27 -17.78 10.37 10.48
N ILE A 28 -17.53 11.12 9.41
CA ILE A 28 -16.24 11.18 8.72
C ILE A 28 -15.77 12.62 8.74
N GLU A 29 -14.53 12.83 9.14
CA GLU A 29 -13.89 14.15 9.04
C GLU A 29 -13.50 14.42 7.59
N CYS A 30 -14.06 15.49 7.01
CA CYS A 30 -13.74 15.94 5.66
C CYS A 30 -12.69 17.06 5.70
N ARG A 31 -11.82 17.10 4.70
CA ARG A 31 -10.88 18.21 4.48
C ARG A 31 -11.41 19.16 3.40
N PRO A 32 -11.04 20.45 3.44
CA PRO A 32 -11.33 21.36 2.34
C PRO A 32 -10.70 20.86 1.05
N LEU A 33 -11.42 20.99 -0.07
CA LEU A 33 -10.87 20.70 -1.38
C LEU A 33 -9.62 21.57 -1.62
N PRO A 34 -8.54 21.00 -2.19
CA PRO A 34 -7.33 21.77 -2.48
C PRO A 34 -7.65 22.85 -3.53
N LYS A 35 -7.15 24.06 -3.28
CA LYS A 35 -7.25 25.20 -4.22
C LYS A 35 -6.07 25.26 -5.17
N ALA A 36 -4.91 24.78 -4.72
CA ALA A 36 -3.72 24.63 -5.55
C ALA A 36 -3.13 23.25 -5.29
N LYS A 37 -2.77 22.54 -6.37
CA LYS A 37 -2.27 21.17 -6.33
C LYS A 37 -1.19 20.94 -7.38
N GLU A 38 -0.21 20.11 -7.06
CA GLU A 38 0.88 19.74 -7.97
C GLU A 38 1.40 18.34 -7.62
N ALA A 39 1.67 17.51 -8.63
CA ALA A 39 2.32 16.22 -8.48
C ALA A 39 3.77 16.27 -8.98
N PHE A 40 4.56 15.36 -8.42
CA PHE A 40 5.93 15.11 -8.78
C PHE A 40 6.14 13.60 -8.90
N ILE A 41 6.88 13.20 -9.93
CA ILE A 41 7.35 11.83 -10.11
C ILE A 41 8.86 11.85 -9.90
N ILE A 42 9.36 11.07 -8.93
CA ILE A 42 10.78 11.05 -8.57
C ILE A 42 11.31 9.64 -8.85
N PRO A 43 11.94 9.42 -10.01
CA PRO A 43 12.52 8.12 -10.38
C PRO A 43 13.79 7.80 -9.59
N SER A 44 14.09 6.52 -9.44
CA SER A 44 15.36 6.04 -8.89
C SER A 44 15.68 4.62 -9.39
N GLU A 45 16.97 4.33 -9.52
CA GLU A 45 17.49 2.98 -9.74
C GLU A 45 17.47 2.13 -8.45
N ASP A 46 17.39 2.80 -7.30
CA ASP A 46 17.55 2.21 -5.98
C ASP A 46 16.42 2.64 -5.04
N LEU A 47 15.89 1.68 -4.27
CA LEU A 47 14.77 1.91 -3.36
C LEU A 47 15.22 2.70 -2.13
N GLU A 48 16.42 2.43 -1.63
CA GLU A 48 16.99 3.04 -0.44
C GLU A 48 17.11 4.56 -0.59
N SER A 49 17.53 5.04 -1.75
CA SER A 49 17.60 6.47 -2.10
C SER A 49 16.24 7.17 -1.96
N LEU A 50 15.16 6.53 -2.43
CA LEU A 50 13.80 7.06 -2.27
C LEU A 50 13.32 7.00 -0.81
N ILE A 51 13.74 5.99 -0.04
CA ILE A 51 13.38 5.87 1.38
C ILE A 51 14.03 6.99 2.19
N GLU A 52 15.31 7.27 1.98
CA GLU A 52 16.02 8.34 2.69
C GLU A 52 15.38 9.71 2.42
N PHE A 53 15.07 9.96 1.16
CA PHE A 53 14.32 11.15 0.75
C PHE A 53 12.92 11.20 1.37
N ALA A 54 12.17 10.09 1.33
CA ALA A 54 10.83 9.97 1.91
C ALA A 54 10.84 10.30 3.42
N TYR A 55 11.81 9.79 4.17
CA TYR A 55 11.96 10.12 5.59
C TYR A 55 12.12 11.62 5.82
N LYS A 56 12.88 12.32 4.96
CA LYS A 56 13.10 13.76 5.10
C LYS A 56 11.82 14.56 4.88
N ILE A 57 11.09 14.28 3.80
CA ILE A 57 9.84 15.01 3.47
C ILE A 57 8.73 14.73 4.47
N LEU A 58 8.61 13.49 4.96
CA LEU A 58 7.62 13.11 5.97
C LEU A 58 7.92 13.73 7.33
N TRP A 59 9.20 13.79 7.72
CA TRP A 59 9.61 14.48 8.95
C TRP A 59 9.28 15.98 8.91
N ARG A 60 9.43 16.61 7.74
CA ARG A 60 9.03 18.01 7.50
C ARG A 60 7.52 18.19 7.35
N ARG A 61 6.75 17.09 7.27
CA ARG A 61 5.29 17.06 7.06
C ARG A 61 4.88 17.79 5.79
N LEU A 62 5.67 17.62 4.73
CA LEU A 62 5.39 18.19 3.41
C LEU A 62 4.37 17.33 2.65
N GLY A 63 3.59 17.98 1.80
CA GLY A 63 2.72 17.32 0.83
C GLY A 63 1.46 16.66 1.42
N ALA A 64 0.74 15.98 0.53
CA ALA A 64 -0.51 15.28 0.83
C ALA A 64 -0.40 13.77 0.55
N VAL A 65 0.11 13.40 -0.62
CA VAL A 65 0.38 12.00 -0.99
C VAL A 65 1.89 11.78 -1.04
N CYS A 66 2.34 10.67 -0.47
CA CYS A 66 3.69 10.14 -0.62
C CYS A 66 3.57 8.61 -0.70
N LEU A 67 3.97 8.03 -1.83
CA LEU A 67 3.98 6.58 -2.04
C LEU A 67 5.12 6.19 -2.98
N ILE A 68 5.61 4.95 -2.86
CA ILE A 68 6.66 4.39 -3.71
C ILE A 68 6.10 3.16 -4.42
N LEU A 69 6.33 3.09 -5.72
CA LEU A 69 5.92 2.00 -6.59
C LEU A 69 7.15 1.47 -7.31
N ASN A 70 7.15 0.18 -7.62
CA ASN A 70 8.01 -0.29 -8.70
C ASN A 70 7.40 0.03 -10.07
N ASN A 71 8.21 -0.06 -11.12
CA ASN A 71 7.74 0.15 -12.50
C ASN A 71 6.51 -0.68 -12.88
N CYS A 72 6.39 -1.92 -12.39
CA CYS A 72 5.25 -2.78 -12.67
C CYS A 72 3.94 -2.19 -12.13
N ASN A 73 3.88 -1.85 -10.84
CA ASN A 73 2.68 -1.28 -10.25
C ASN A 73 2.36 0.11 -10.78
N PHE A 74 3.39 0.94 -11.00
CA PHE A 74 3.19 2.25 -11.62
C PHE A 74 2.54 2.13 -13.00
N ALA A 75 3.01 1.19 -13.83
CA ALA A 75 2.40 0.95 -15.13
C ALA A 75 0.99 0.34 -15.03
N CYS A 76 0.75 -0.62 -14.12
CA CYS A 76 -0.56 -1.26 -13.96
C CYS A 76 -1.65 -0.28 -13.51
N ILE A 77 -1.30 0.71 -12.68
CA ILE A 77 -2.24 1.72 -12.21
C ILE A 77 -2.69 2.64 -13.36
N LEU A 78 -1.78 2.98 -14.28
CA LEU A 78 -1.99 4.00 -15.33
C LEU A 78 -2.45 3.45 -16.68
N ARG A 79 -2.34 2.16 -16.92
CA ARG A 79 -2.65 1.55 -18.22
C ARG A 79 -3.78 0.53 -18.09
N GLU A 80 -4.49 0.34 -19.20
CA GLU A 80 -5.75 -0.42 -19.23
C GLU A 80 -5.57 -1.87 -19.67
N ASP A 81 -4.50 -2.18 -20.40
CA ASP A 81 -4.26 -3.50 -20.98
C ASP A 81 -2.81 -3.97 -20.79
N GLY A 82 -2.62 -5.29 -20.76
CA GLY A 82 -1.31 -5.90 -20.52
C GLY A 82 -0.22 -5.48 -21.52
N ARG A 83 -0.56 -5.18 -22.78
CA ARG A 83 0.43 -4.79 -23.80
C ARG A 83 0.94 -3.37 -23.56
N SER A 84 0.05 -2.43 -23.23
CA SER A 84 0.46 -1.07 -22.89
C SER A 84 1.16 -0.99 -21.53
N ILE A 85 0.79 -1.84 -20.57
CA ILE A 85 1.51 -1.99 -19.29
C ILE A 85 2.96 -2.48 -19.52
N GLU A 86 3.13 -3.55 -20.31
CA GLU A 86 4.46 -4.11 -20.66
C GLU A 86 5.34 -3.04 -21.32
N ARG A 87 4.81 -2.34 -22.33
CA ARG A 87 5.56 -1.28 -23.02
C ARG A 87 5.96 -0.14 -22.09
N LEU A 88 5.08 0.28 -21.19
CA LEU A 88 5.40 1.36 -20.26
C LEU A 88 6.48 0.92 -19.26
N ARG A 89 6.33 -0.25 -18.61
CA ARG A 89 7.29 -0.70 -17.59
C ARG A 89 8.70 -0.95 -18.13
N GLU A 90 8.85 -1.34 -19.39
CA GLU A 90 10.15 -1.51 -20.06
C GLU A 90 10.93 -0.19 -20.21
N ASN A 91 10.23 0.93 -20.22
CA ASN A 91 10.82 2.26 -20.37
C ASN A 91 10.90 3.02 -19.04
N LEU A 92 10.60 2.38 -17.91
CA LEU A 92 10.60 3.02 -16.59
C LEU A 92 11.77 2.53 -15.74
N PRO A 93 12.34 3.41 -14.90
CA PRO A 93 13.30 3.01 -13.87
C PRO A 93 12.61 2.07 -12.86
N PRO A 94 13.36 1.22 -12.16
CA PRO A 94 12.79 0.18 -11.30
C PRO A 94 11.91 0.76 -10.18
N TRP A 95 12.18 1.98 -9.71
CA TRP A 95 11.46 2.62 -8.62
C TRP A 95 11.01 4.04 -8.95
N LEU A 96 9.80 4.37 -8.51
CA LEU A 96 9.22 5.70 -8.63
C LEU A 96 8.56 6.09 -7.31
N LEU A 97 8.91 7.27 -6.81
CA LEU A 97 8.18 7.92 -5.73
C LEU A 97 7.21 8.93 -6.31
N ILE A 98 5.94 8.84 -5.89
CA ILE A 98 4.88 9.77 -6.25
C ILE A 98 4.62 10.66 -5.05
N PHE A 99 4.72 11.97 -5.27
CA PHE A 99 4.52 12.98 -4.26
C PHE A 99 3.56 14.05 -4.75
N THR A 100 2.59 14.45 -3.92
CA THR A 100 1.70 15.58 -4.23
C THR A 100 1.81 16.66 -3.17
N ILE A 101 1.74 17.92 -3.61
CA ILE A 101 1.53 19.08 -2.76
C ILE A 101 0.11 19.56 -3.03
N GLU A 102 -0.72 19.55 -1.99
CA GLU A 102 -2.11 20.00 -2.06
C GLU A 102 -2.36 21.01 -0.95
N THR A 103 -2.79 22.22 -1.32
CA THR A 103 -2.93 23.33 -0.39
C THR A 103 -4.30 23.98 -0.47
N SER A 104 -4.77 24.45 0.68
CA SER A 104 -6.06 25.13 0.82
C SER A 104 -5.99 26.21 1.91
N GLY A 105 -7.10 26.91 2.13
CA GLY A 105 -7.21 28.00 3.10
C GLY A 105 -6.59 29.32 2.61
N LEU A 106 -5.98 30.07 3.53
CA LEU A 106 -5.32 31.35 3.23
C LEU A 106 -4.02 31.12 2.44
N TYR A 107 -3.86 31.91 1.37
CA TYR A 107 -2.68 31.92 0.48
C TYR A 107 -2.24 30.52 -0.01
N PRO A 108 -3.13 29.75 -0.67
CA PRO A 108 -2.81 28.40 -1.12
C PRO A 108 -1.61 28.39 -2.09
N ASP A 109 -1.58 29.30 -3.05
CA ASP A 109 -0.51 29.37 -4.05
C ASP A 109 0.86 29.62 -3.39
N LYS A 110 0.94 30.55 -2.43
CA LYS A 110 2.19 30.81 -1.67
C LYS A 110 2.64 29.62 -0.84
N LYS A 111 1.70 28.86 -0.25
CA LYS A 111 2.02 27.64 0.49
C LYS A 111 2.58 26.58 -0.44
N LEU A 112 2.00 26.43 -1.63
CA LEU A 112 2.45 25.49 -2.63
C LEU A 112 3.85 25.87 -3.14
N GLU A 113 4.09 27.14 -3.46
CA GLU A 113 5.41 27.65 -3.85
C GLU A 113 6.48 27.36 -2.79
N CYS A 114 6.17 27.61 -1.50
CA CYS A 114 7.08 27.34 -0.39
C CYS A 114 7.40 25.84 -0.26
N GLN A 115 6.38 24.98 -0.28
CA GLN A 115 6.61 23.54 -0.20
C GLN A 115 7.34 22.99 -1.43
N ARG A 116 7.07 23.54 -2.63
CA ARG A 116 7.81 23.19 -3.86
C ARG A 116 9.28 23.56 -3.74
N ALA A 117 9.60 24.74 -3.21
CA ALA A 117 10.99 25.15 -2.99
C ALA A 117 11.71 24.20 -2.02
N GLU A 118 11.08 23.85 -0.88
CA GLU A 118 11.64 22.87 0.06
C GLU A 118 11.84 21.49 -0.59
N LEU A 119 10.88 21.06 -1.42
CA LEU A 119 10.99 19.80 -2.15
C LEU A 119 12.22 19.80 -3.07
N VAL A 120 12.39 20.85 -3.88
CA VAL A 120 13.52 20.98 -4.82
C VAL A 120 14.87 21.00 -4.09
N ASP A 121 14.96 21.66 -2.95
CA ASP A 121 16.17 21.68 -2.13
C ASP A 121 16.50 20.28 -1.59
N PHE A 122 15.49 19.52 -1.14
CA PHE A 122 15.71 18.15 -0.71
C PHE A 122 16.07 17.22 -1.85
N THR A 123 15.39 17.29 -3.00
CA THR A 123 15.73 16.41 -4.13
C THR A 123 17.18 16.65 -4.58
N ARG A 124 17.64 17.91 -4.63
CA ARG A 124 19.05 18.24 -4.89
C ARG A 124 19.99 17.63 -3.84
N PHE A 125 19.67 17.73 -2.56
CA PHE A 125 20.49 17.17 -1.47
C PHE A 125 20.66 15.65 -1.60
N PHE A 126 19.61 14.93 -2.03
CA PHE A 126 19.63 13.48 -2.22
C PHE A 126 20.06 13.05 -3.63
N GLY A 127 20.43 13.98 -4.52
CA GLY A 127 20.79 13.65 -5.89
C GLY A 127 19.64 13.09 -6.73
N LEU A 128 18.40 13.42 -6.38
CA LEU A 128 17.18 13.03 -7.07
C LEU A 128 16.65 14.19 -7.92
N GLU A 129 15.95 13.87 -9.01
CA GLU A 129 15.34 14.85 -9.90
C GLU A 129 13.82 14.64 -9.98
N PRO A 130 13.00 15.60 -9.54
CA PRO A 130 11.56 15.52 -9.71
C PRO A 130 11.19 15.84 -11.16
N LEU A 131 10.42 14.96 -11.80
CA LEU A 131 9.99 15.08 -13.18
C LEU A 131 8.50 15.42 -13.27
N SER A 132 8.15 16.22 -14.28
CA SER A 132 6.76 16.49 -14.69
C SER A 132 6.24 15.45 -15.69
N THR A 133 7.13 14.74 -16.38
CA THR A 133 6.80 13.68 -17.34
C THR A 133 7.87 12.60 -17.31
N ILE A 134 7.46 11.33 -17.36
CA ILE A 134 8.37 10.19 -17.53
C ILE A 134 7.75 9.15 -18.48
N SER A 135 8.49 8.75 -19.51
CA SER A 135 8.08 7.67 -20.43
C SER A 135 6.66 7.81 -21.00
N GLY A 136 6.26 9.06 -21.28
CA GLY A 136 4.94 9.42 -21.81
C GLY A 136 3.83 9.57 -20.77
N VAL A 137 4.12 9.39 -19.48
CA VAL A 137 3.20 9.65 -18.36
C VAL A 137 3.46 11.06 -17.81
N SER A 138 2.42 11.87 -17.71
CA SER A 138 2.51 13.21 -17.12
C SER A 138 2.11 13.23 -15.64
N THR A 139 2.59 14.20 -14.86
CA THR A 139 2.12 14.42 -13.49
C THR A 139 0.64 14.82 -13.44
N GLU A 140 0.09 15.41 -14.51
CA GLU A 140 -1.33 15.71 -14.63
C GLU A 140 -2.18 14.44 -14.68
N GLU A 141 -1.75 13.43 -15.45
CA GLU A 141 -2.38 12.10 -15.53
C GLU A 141 -2.36 11.42 -14.14
N VAL A 142 -1.21 11.43 -13.46
CA VAL A 142 -1.10 10.90 -12.09
C VAL A 142 -2.04 11.63 -11.12
N MET A 143 -2.16 12.96 -11.21
CA MET A 143 -3.08 13.73 -10.38
C MET A 143 -4.54 13.37 -10.64
N LYS A 144 -4.96 13.27 -11.90
CA LYS A 144 -6.33 12.87 -12.25
C LYS A 144 -6.66 11.51 -11.67
N LEU A 145 -5.74 10.55 -11.77
CA LEU A 145 -5.89 9.23 -11.18
C LEU A 145 -6.01 9.28 -9.64
N LEU A 146 -5.15 10.01 -8.94
CA LEU A 146 -5.19 10.13 -7.48
C LEU A 146 -6.48 10.79 -6.96
N HIS A 147 -7.07 11.69 -7.74
CA HIS A 147 -8.34 12.34 -7.43
C HIS A 147 -9.58 11.59 -7.94
N GLY A 148 -9.40 10.43 -8.59
CA GLY A 148 -10.51 9.64 -9.14
C GLY A 148 -11.26 10.36 -10.26
N GLU A 149 -10.58 11.27 -10.97
CA GLU A 149 -11.13 12.04 -12.10
C GLU A 149 -11.13 11.23 -13.41
N GLU A 150 -10.52 10.04 -13.43
CA GLU A 150 -10.54 9.13 -14.59
C GLU A 150 -11.58 8.01 -14.45
N ALA A 151 -12.43 7.87 -15.47
CA ALA A 151 -13.52 6.87 -15.50
C ALA A 151 -13.01 5.42 -15.50
N SER A 152 -11.84 5.16 -16.08
CA SER A 152 -11.25 3.81 -16.20
C SER A 152 -10.92 3.19 -14.84
N ALA A 153 -10.73 4.00 -13.78
CA ALA A 153 -10.53 3.52 -12.41
C ALA A 153 -11.72 2.69 -11.90
N TYR A 154 -12.92 2.85 -12.48
CA TYR A 154 -14.14 2.20 -12.05
C TYR A 154 -14.59 1.04 -12.95
N GLU A 155 -14.07 0.93 -14.17
CA GLU A 155 -14.48 -0.11 -15.14
C GLU A 155 -13.75 -1.44 -14.94
N SER A 156 -12.49 -1.42 -14.51
CA SER A 156 -11.73 -2.61 -14.12
C SER A 156 -10.74 -2.29 -13.02
N TYR A 157 -10.64 -3.16 -12.01
CA TYR A 157 -9.66 -3.01 -10.93
C TYR A 157 -8.25 -3.11 -11.51
N TRP A 158 -7.42 -2.10 -11.29
CA TRP A 158 -6.12 -1.95 -11.96
C TRP A 158 -5.18 -3.14 -11.77
N LYS A 159 -5.27 -3.84 -10.63
CA LYS A 159 -4.46 -5.03 -10.36
C LYS A 159 -4.83 -6.25 -11.23
N LEU A 160 -5.95 -6.22 -11.94
CA LEU A 160 -6.34 -7.33 -12.82
C LEU A 160 -5.90 -7.10 -14.27
N ARG A 161 -5.37 -5.92 -14.61
CA ARG A 161 -5.15 -5.50 -16.00
C ARG A 161 -3.93 -6.15 -16.67
N LEU A 162 -2.93 -6.56 -15.90
CA LEU A 162 -1.70 -7.14 -16.45
C LEU A 162 -1.91 -8.57 -16.97
N LYS A 163 -2.45 -9.46 -16.13
CA LYS A 163 -2.62 -10.90 -16.46
C LYS A 163 -4.03 -11.45 -16.17
N GLY A 164 -4.96 -10.64 -15.69
CA GLY A 164 -6.31 -11.08 -15.30
C GLY A 164 -6.44 -11.54 -13.84
N GLY A 165 -5.33 -11.85 -13.16
CA GLY A 165 -5.30 -12.27 -11.76
C GLY A 165 -4.20 -11.56 -10.97
N CYS A 166 -4.47 -11.28 -9.70
CA CYS A 166 -3.49 -10.75 -8.76
C CYS A 166 -3.75 -11.29 -7.35
N GLN A 167 -2.69 -11.80 -6.72
CA GLN A 167 -2.70 -12.22 -5.32
C GLN A 167 -1.94 -11.17 -4.49
N GLU A 168 -2.66 -10.45 -3.64
CA GLU A 168 -2.11 -9.36 -2.82
C GLU A 168 -1.49 -9.91 -1.52
N LEU A 169 -0.21 -9.63 -1.28
CA LEU A 169 0.50 -9.93 -0.04
C LEU A 169 0.97 -8.63 0.62
N PHE A 170 0.20 -8.14 1.59
CA PHE A 170 0.49 -6.87 2.26
C PHE A 170 0.59 -6.99 3.77
N PHE A 171 1.39 -6.11 4.37
CA PHE A 171 1.67 -6.06 5.79
C PHE A 171 2.14 -4.66 6.19
N THR A 172 2.19 -4.40 7.50
CA THR A 172 2.77 -3.18 8.05
C THR A 172 4.21 -3.43 8.50
N THR A 173 5.08 -2.46 8.26
CA THR A 173 6.48 -2.47 8.70
C THR A 173 6.98 -1.02 8.86
N THR A 174 8.29 -0.80 8.91
CA THR A 174 8.93 0.52 8.82
C THR A 174 9.63 0.67 7.47
N LEU A 175 9.70 1.90 6.93
CA LEU A 175 10.25 2.15 5.59
C LEU A 175 11.68 1.60 5.43
N ASN A 176 12.56 1.85 6.39
CA ASN A 176 13.94 1.34 6.37
C ASN A 176 14.07 -0.20 6.31
N ARG A 177 12.99 -0.94 6.58
CA ARG A 177 12.98 -2.42 6.49
C ARG A 177 12.43 -2.93 5.17
N THR A 178 11.75 -2.11 4.36
CA THR A 178 11.15 -2.56 3.09
C THR A 178 12.18 -3.18 2.13
N PRO A 179 13.43 -2.68 1.98
CA PRO A 179 14.39 -3.32 1.07
C PRO A 179 14.70 -4.77 1.47
N LYS A 180 14.72 -5.07 2.77
CA LYS A 180 14.91 -6.44 3.28
C LYS A 180 13.79 -7.38 2.86
N PHE A 181 12.54 -6.92 2.89
CA PHE A 181 11.39 -7.72 2.46
C PHE A 181 11.36 -7.89 0.94
N VAL A 182 11.66 -6.82 0.19
CA VAL A 182 11.76 -6.83 -1.27
C VAL A 182 12.82 -7.85 -1.72
N LYS A 183 14.03 -7.78 -1.16
CA LYS A 183 15.10 -8.75 -1.43
C LYS A 183 14.65 -10.19 -1.15
N LYS A 184 13.96 -10.42 -0.03
CA LYS A 184 13.47 -11.77 0.30
C LYS A 184 12.39 -12.27 -0.66
N ALA A 185 11.48 -11.40 -1.09
CA ALA A 185 10.45 -11.76 -2.07
C ALA A 185 11.08 -12.16 -3.41
N PHE A 186 12.05 -11.40 -3.91
CA PHE A 186 12.76 -11.75 -5.15
C PHE A 186 13.61 -13.03 -5.04
N GLU A 187 14.27 -13.25 -3.90
CA GLU A 187 15.00 -14.51 -3.63
C GLU A 187 14.05 -15.72 -3.73
N LEU A 188 12.90 -15.64 -3.07
CA LEU A 188 11.90 -16.71 -3.10
C LEU A 188 11.24 -16.86 -4.48
N ALA A 189 11.04 -15.76 -5.22
CA ALA A 189 10.50 -15.80 -6.57
C ALA A 189 11.38 -16.67 -7.48
N GLY A 190 12.70 -16.52 -7.40
CA GLY A 190 13.66 -17.37 -8.12
C GLY A 190 13.53 -18.85 -7.78
N LEU A 191 13.37 -19.20 -6.50
CA LEU A 191 13.20 -20.59 -6.04
C LEU A 191 11.88 -21.21 -6.53
N HIS A 192 10.81 -20.42 -6.59
CA HIS A 192 9.50 -20.86 -7.09
C HIS A 192 9.32 -20.70 -8.60
N LYS A 193 10.37 -20.28 -9.32
CA LYS A 193 10.34 -19.92 -10.76
C LYS A 193 9.30 -18.83 -11.09
N PHE A 194 8.84 -18.07 -10.10
CA PHE A 194 7.87 -17.00 -10.30
C PHE A 194 8.58 -15.80 -10.94
N ALA A 195 8.02 -15.26 -12.01
CA ALA A 195 8.68 -14.22 -12.78
C ALA A 195 8.79 -12.93 -11.94
N ALA A 196 10.03 -12.46 -11.70
CA ALA A 196 10.28 -11.25 -10.93
C ALA A 196 9.56 -10.01 -11.51
N LYS A 197 9.43 -9.94 -12.84
CA LYS A 197 8.69 -8.87 -13.53
C LYS A 197 7.19 -8.87 -13.21
N ASP A 198 6.63 -9.99 -12.78
CA ASP A 198 5.21 -10.14 -12.44
C ASP A 198 4.97 -9.87 -10.93
N ILE A 199 5.95 -9.30 -10.23
CA ILE A 199 5.82 -8.81 -8.85
C ILE A 199 5.68 -7.29 -8.88
N GLY A 200 4.48 -6.81 -8.62
CA GLY A 200 4.21 -5.42 -8.28
C GLY A 200 4.61 -5.11 -6.84
N ILE A 201 5.07 -3.88 -6.58
CA ILE A 201 5.43 -3.43 -5.24
C ILE A 201 4.78 -2.07 -4.97
N TYR A 202 4.07 -1.98 -3.84
CA TYR A 202 3.43 -0.76 -3.36
C TYR A 202 3.84 -0.49 -1.92
N ILE A 203 4.49 0.65 -1.68
CA ILE A 203 4.94 1.08 -0.35
C ILE A 203 4.31 2.44 -0.05
N GLN A 204 3.52 2.50 1.01
CA GLN A 204 2.87 3.73 1.45
C GLN A 204 3.24 4.04 2.90
N PRO A 205 4.07 5.07 3.16
CA PRO A 205 4.25 5.62 4.48
C PRO A 205 2.90 5.95 5.13
N ILE A 206 2.76 5.59 6.41
CA ILE A 206 1.60 5.94 7.24
C ILE A 206 2.10 6.56 8.54
N VAL A 207 1.25 7.36 9.19
CA VAL A 207 1.58 8.03 10.47
C VAL A 207 2.94 8.77 10.37
N GLN A 208 3.06 9.61 9.34
CA GLN A 208 4.26 10.42 9.05
C GLN A 208 5.56 9.61 8.97
N GLY A 209 5.52 8.39 8.41
CA GLY A 209 6.70 7.56 8.18
C GLY A 209 7.16 6.73 9.39
N THR A 210 6.43 6.78 10.51
CA THR A 210 6.73 5.89 11.66
C THR A 210 6.44 4.42 11.34
N SER A 211 5.53 4.17 10.40
CA SER A 211 5.33 2.86 9.78
C SER A 211 4.95 3.03 8.30
N CYS A 212 4.88 1.94 7.56
CA CYS A 212 4.39 1.90 6.19
C CYS A 212 3.56 0.65 5.95
N HIS A 213 2.59 0.78 5.05
CA HIS A 213 2.01 -0.35 4.35
C HIS A 213 3.01 -0.78 3.26
N CYS A 214 3.37 -2.06 3.23
CA CYS A 214 4.22 -2.67 2.22
C CYS A 214 3.43 -3.81 1.60
N GLU A 215 3.39 -3.86 0.28
CA GLU A 215 2.55 -4.78 -0.47
C GLU A 215 3.28 -5.31 -1.70
N PHE A 216 3.11 -6.62 -1.90
CA PHE A 216 3.52 -7.32 -3.11
C PHE A 216 2.24 -7.74 -3.87
N ASP A 217 2.13 -7.27 -5.10
CA ASP A 217 1.03 -7.60 -6.01
C ASP A 217 1.52 -8.69 -6.97
N LEU A 218 1.09 -9.93 -6.75
CA LEU A 218 1.59 -11.09 -7.50
C LEU A 218 0.69 -11.38 -8.69
N TYR A 219 1.10 -10.93 -9.88
CA TYR A 219 0.30 -11.04 -11.09
C TYR A 219 0.41 -12.43 -11.72
N TYR A 220 -0.72 -13.01 -12.10
CA TYR A 220 -0.78 -14.34 -12.71
C TYR A 220 -1.96 -14.45 -13.67
N ASN A 221 -1.87 -15.35 -14.63
CA ASN A 221 -2.98 -15.70 -15.51
C ASN A 221 -3.90 -16.74 -14.82
N PRO A 222 -5.13 -16.39 -14.42
CA PRO A 222 -6.03 -17.32 -13.73
C PRO A 222 -6.59 -18.42 -14.64
N GLN A 223 -6.48 -18.29 -15.95
CA GLN A 223 -6.81 -19.35 -16.91
C GLN A 223 -5.65 -20.34 -17.09
N ASN A 224 -4.46 -20.03 -16.58
CA ASN A 224 -3.31 -20.91 -16.58
C ASN A 224 -3.18 -21.64 -15.23
N GLN A 225 -3.43 -22.94 -15.23
CA GLN A 225 -3.39 -23.76 -14.01
C GLN A 225 -1.98 -23.84 -13.39
N GLU A 226 -0.93 -23.83 -14.21
CA GLU A 226 0.45 -23.84 -13.74
C GLU A 226 0.77 -22.54 -12.99
N GLU A 227 0.45 -21.38 -13.59
CA GLU A 227 0.65 -20.08 -12.94
C GLU A 227 -0.16 -19.94 -11.66
N THR A 228 -1.39 -20.47 -11.64
CA THR A 228 -2.28 -20.43 -10.47
C THR A 228 -1.70 -21.25 -9.30
N GLU A 229 -1.17 -22.44 -9.57
CA GLU A 229 -0.54 -23.26 -8.51
C GLU A 229 0.82 -22.67 -8.09
N GLN A 230 1.56 -22.08 -9.04
CA GLN A 230 2.82 -21.41 -8.77
C GLN A 230 2.65 -20.21 -7.85
N VAL A 231 1.72 -19.29 -8.16
CA VAL A 231 1.49 -18.10 -7.34
C VAL A 231 0.99 -18.48 -5.94
N LYS A 232 0.16 -19.53 -5.84
CA LYS A 232 -0.34 -20.04 -4.56
C LYS A 232 0.79 -20.55 -3.67
N ASN A 233 1.69 -21.37 -4.21
CA ASN A 233 2.84 -21.89 -3.47
C ASN A 233 3.81 -20.78 -3.08
N PHE A 234 4.15 -19.90 -4.03
CA PHE A 234 4.99 -18.74 -3.79
C PHE A 234 4.41 -17.81 -2.71
N PHE A 235 3.10 -17.54 -2.75
CA PHE A 235 2.41 -16.73 -1.77
C PHE A 235 2.49 -17.31 -0.36
N GLN A 236 2.24 -18.63 -0.20
CA GLN A 236 2.27 -19.28 1.10
C GLN A 236 3.67 -19.27 1.72
N GLU A 237 4.69 -19.61 0.94
CA GLU A 237 6.08 -19.62 1.42
C GLU A 237 6.59 -18.21 1.72
N THR A 238 6.30 -17.26 0.85
CA THR A 238 6.66 -15.84 1.06
C THR A 238 5.98 -15.31 2.30
N SER A 239 4.67 -15.54 2.49
CA SER A 239 3.96 -15.14 3.71
C SER A 239 4.66 -15.64 4.97
N ARG A 240 5.02 -16.94 5.03
CA ARG A 240 5.74 -17.53 6.17
C ARG A 240 7.11 -16.88 6.39
N ALA A 241 7.86 -16.65 5.33
CA ALA A 241 9.18 -16.05 5.40
C ALA A 241 9.12 -14.60 5.89
N LEU A 242 8.19 -13.79 5.36
CA LEU A 242 8.05 -12.39 5.76
C LEU A 242 7.60 -12.25 7.23
N ILE A 243 6.70 -13.12 7.71
CA ILE A 243 6.33 -13.16 9.14
C ILE A 243 7.55 -13.43 10.01
N LYS A 244 8.38 -14.42 9.66
CA LYS A 244 9.64 -14.71 10.39
C LYS A 244 10.64 -13.56 10.33
N LEU A 245 10.62 -12.78 9.25
CA LEU A 245 11.41 -11.54 9.13
C LEU A 245 10.82 -10.36 9.90
N GLY A 246 9.67 -10.54 10.57
CA GLY A 246 9.01 -9.55 11.41
C GLY A 246 8.07 -8.61 10.66
N ALA A 247 7.43 -9.08 9.59
CA ALA A 247 6.30 -8.40 8.95
C ALA A 247 5.06 -8.48 9.85
N PHE A 248 4.34 -7.36 10.01
CA PHE A 248 3.14 -7.30 10.85
C PHE A 248 1.86 -7.36 10.01
N PHE A 249 1.17 -8.51 10.04
CA PHE A 249 -0.09 -8.71 9.36
C PHE A 249 -1.26 -8.21 10.20
N ALA A 250 -1.53 -6.91 10.14
CA ALA A 250 -2.61 -6.27 10.89
C ALA A 250 -4.02 -6.77 10.51
N ARG A 251 -4.15 -7.37 9.32
CA ARG A 251 -5.41 -7.84 8.74
C ARG A 251 -5.22 -9.28 8.24
N PRO A 252 -5.34 -10.29 9.11
CA PRO A 252 -5.18 -11.68 8.68
C PRO A 252 -6.42 -12.12 7.90
N TYR A 253 -6.44 -11.82 6.59
CA TYR A 253 -7.42 -12.38 5.68
C TYR A 253 -7.29 -13.91 5.61
N PRO A 254 -8.34 -14.64 5.20
CA PRO A 254 -8.34 -16.10 5.21
C PRO A 254 -7.09 -16.75 4.59
N THR A 255 -6.52 -16.14 3.55
CA THR A 255 -5.32 -16.58 2.84
C THR A 255 -4.05 -16.62 3.69
N VAL A 256 -3.92 -15.73 4.68
CA VAL A 256 -2.75 -15.64 5.57
C VAL A 256 -3.09 -15.93 7.03
N ARG A 257 -4.37 -16.03 7.37
CA ARG A 257 -4.85 -16.18 8.76
C ARG A 257 -4.16 -17.32 9.49
N ASP A 258 -4.22 -18.52 8.94
CA ASP A 258 -3.68 -19.71 9.60
C ASP A 258 -2.14 -19.69 9.64
N ILE A 259 -1.52 -18.93 8.74
CA ILE A 259 -0.07 -18.68 8.74
C ILE A 259 0.31 -17.71 9.87
N THR A 260 -0.53 -16.71 10.14
CA THR A 260 -0.27 -15.66 11.15
C THR A 260 -0.59 -16.08 12.59
N ILE A 261 -1.61 -16.93 12.79
CA ILE A 261 -2.08 -17.34 14.13
C ILE A 261 -0.94 -17.80 15.06
N PRO A 262 0.01 -18.67 14.64
CA PRO A 262 1.09 -19.13 15.51
C PRO A 262 2.03 -18.03 16.01
N TYR A 263 2.05 -16.87 15.35
CA TYR A 263 2.95 -15.74 15.66
C TYR A 263 2.26 -14.63 16.44
N ILE A 264 1.00 -14.84 16.81
CA ILE A 264 0.20 -13.85 17.54
C ILE A 264 0.18 -14.23 19.02
N ALA A 265 0.34 -13.21 19.88
CA ALA A 265 0.33 -13.41 21.32
C ALA A 265 -0.99 -14.05 21.78
N ALA A 266 -0.90 -15.18 22.48
CA ALA A 266 -2.08 -15.90 22.98
C ALA A 266 -3.07 -15.02 23.79
N PRO A 267 -2.63 -14.08 24.65
CA PRO A 267 -3.55 -13.17 25.36
C PRO A 267 -4.43 -12.35 24.42
N TYR A 268 -3.92 -11.95 23.25
CA TYR A 268 -4.69 -11.19 22.26
C TYR A 268 -5.80 -12.04 21.64
N ILE A 269 -5.51 -13.31 21.30
CA ILE A 269 -6.51 -14.25 20.78
C ILE A 269 -7.59 -14.54 21.82
N ILE A 270 -7.19 -14.83 23.06
CA ILE A 270 -8.11 -15.11 24.17
C ILE A 270 -9.04 -13.91 24.42
N THR A 271 -8.46 -12.72 24.52
CA THR A 271 -9.23 -11.48 24.74
C THR A 271 -10.18 -11.20 23.59
N SER A 272 -9.72 -11.35 22.35
CA SER A 272 -10.57 -11.19 21.16
C SER A 272 -11.75 -12.14 21.20
N ARG A 273 -11.53 -13.44 21.49
CA ARG A 273 -12.61 -14.44 21.58
C ARG A 273 -13.61 -14.13 22.69
N LYS A 274 -13.13 -13.64 23.84
CA LYS A 274 -14.00 -13.17 24.93
C LYS A 274 -14.88 -12.00 24.48
N ILE A 275 -14.30 -11.02 23.80
CA ILE A 275 -15.06 -9.89 23.23
C ILE A 275 -16.11 -10.41 22.23
N LYS A 276 -15.74 -11.29 21.31
CA LYS A 276 -16.68 -11.92 20.36
C LYS A 276 -17.84 -12.62 21.07
N SER A 277 -17.59 -13.40 22.11
CA SER A 277 -18.66 -14.08 22.87
C SER A 277 -19.61 -13.13 23.59
N ILE A 278 -19.15 -11.92 23.94
CA ILE A 278 -19.97 -10.89 24.59
C ILE A 278 -20.87 -10.20 23.56
N PHE A 279 -20.31 -9.83 22.40
CA PHE A 279 -21.02 -9.04 21.39
C PHE A 279 -21.79 -9.87 20.36
N ASP A 280 -21.43 -11.14 20.16
CA ASP A 280 -22.12 -12.07 19.25
C ASP A 280 -22.13 -13.49 19.85
N PRO A 281 -22.96 -13.73 20.89
CA PRO A 281 -23.00 -15.01 21.61
C PRO A 281 -23.48 -16.18 20.74
N ASN A 282 -24.23 -15.90 19.66
CA ASN A 282 -24.75 -16.92 18.73
C ASN A 282 -23.85 -17.13 17.50
N ASN A 283 -22.71 -16.43 17.42
CA ASN A 283 -21.75 -16.50 16.30
C ASN A 283 -22.35 -16.27 14.91
N ILE A 284 -23.28 -15.32 14.78
CA ILE A 284 -23.98 -15.01 13.51
C ILE A 284 -23.14 -14.07 12.63
N MET A 285 -22.30 -13.23 13.24
CA MET A 285 -21.56 -12.16 12.58
C MET A 285 -20.28 -12.68 11.92
N ASN A 286 -20.33 -12.86 10.59
CA ASN A 286 -19.22 -13.26 9.70
C ASN A 286 -18.29 -14.34 10.30
N PRO A 287 -18.81 -15.55 10.57
CA PRO A 287 -18.09 -16.62 11.24
C PRO A 287 -16.81 -17.02 10.49
N GLY A 288 -15.80 -17.48 11.22
CA GLY A 288 -14.52 -17.92 10.66
C GLY A 288 -13.61 -16.81 10.15
N LYS A 289 -13.83 -15.53 10.48
CA LYS A 289 -12.85 -14.46 10.21
C LYS A 289 -11.96 -14.18 11.44
N LEU A 290 -10.81 -13.53 11.19
CA LEU A 290 -9.84 -13.15 12.21
C LEU A 290 -9.33 -14.33 13.04
N TYR A 291 -9.62 -14.36 14.35
CA TYR A 291 -9.19 -15.43 15.27
C TYR A 291 -10.40 -16.14 15.91
N PHE A 292 -11.58 -15.89 15.34
CA PHE A 292 -12.84 -16.42 15.80
C PHE A 292 -13.06 -17.76 15.11
N VAL A 293 -13.36 -18.76 15.94
CA VAL A 293 -13.77 -20.10 15.48
C VAL A 293 -15.25 -20.03 15.16
#